data_AF-A0A480BTI7-F1
#
_entry.id   AF-A0A480BTI7-F1
#
_cell.length_a   1.000
_cell.length_b   1.000
_cell.length_c   1.000
_cell.angle_alpha   90.00
_cell.angle_beta   90.00
_cell.angle_gamma   90.00
#
_symmetry.space_group_name_H-M   'P 1'
#
loop_
_entity.id
_entity.type
_entity.pdbx_description
1 polymer ?
#
loop_
_entity_poly.entity_id
_entity_poly.type
_entity_poly.pdbx_seq_one_letter_code
_entity_poly.pdbx_strand_id
1 'polypeptide(L)' 'MKDSFPRIERLPPYVFNIVNELKAQARQRGEDVVDFGMGN' A
#
# COMPACT_ATOMS: atom_id res chain seq x y z
N MET A 1 18.76 22.17 12.69
CA MET A 1 17.88 22.24 11.51
C MET A 1 17.52 20.82 11.14
N LYS A 2 16.24 20.50 10.90
CA LYS A 2 15.89 19.20 10.32
C LYS A 2 16.39 19.22 8.89
N ASP A 3 17.32 18.34 8.56
CA ASP A 3 17.72 18.13 7.18
C ASP A 3 16.48 17.68 6.41
N SER A 4 15.98 18.54 5.51
CA SER A 4 14.97 18.16 4.53
C SER A 4 15.66 17.25 3.53
N PHE A 5 15.08 16.08 3.25
CA PHE A 5 15.58 15.11 2.29
C PHE A 5 14.73 15.22 1.02
N PRO A 6 15.14 16.00 0.00
CA PRO A 6 14.28 16.32 -1.12
C PRO A 6 13.90 15.09 -1.97
N ARG A 7 14.65 14.00 -1.85
CA ARG A 7 14.34 12.71 -2.49
C ARG A 7 13.20 11.96 -1.80
N ILE A 8 13.15 12.00 -0.46
CA ILE A 8 12.12 11.34 0.33
C ILE A 8 10.79 12.09 0.16
N GLU A 9 10.83 13.41 0.13
CA GLU A 9 9.65 14.27 -0.08
C GLU A 9 9.01 14.11 -1.47
N ARG A 10 9.75 13.56 -2.45
CA ARG A 10 9.26 13.28 -3.81
C ARG A 10 8.76 11.86 -3.99
N LEU A 11 8.87 11.01 -2.97
CA LEU A 11 8.36 9.66 -3.08
C LEU A 11 6.83 9.71 -3.26
N PRO A 12 6.29 9.01 -4.26
CA PRO A 12 4.85 8.91 -4.40
C PRO A 12 4.27 8.24 -3.15
N PRO A 13 2.98 8.50 -2.83
CA PRO A 13 2.30 7.79 -1.75
C PRO A 13 2.49 6.28 -1.89
N TYR A 14 2.86 5.61 -0.81
CA TYR A 14 3.04 4.16 -0.82
C TYR A 14 1.68 3.46 -0.78
N VAL A 15 1.05 3.34 -1.95
CA VAL A 15 -0.32 2.82 -2.15
C VAL A 15 -0.46 1.36 -1.72
N PHE A 16 0.65 0.63 -1.64
CA PHE A 16 0.65 -0.80 -1.33
C PHE A 16 0.07 -1.12 0.06
N ASN A 17 0.38 -0.31 1.06
CA ASN A 17 -0.16 -0.51 2.41
C ASN A 17 -1.68 -0.35 2.45
N ILE A 18 -2.22 0.62 1.71
CA ILE A 18 -3.66 0.89 1.62
C ILE A 18 -4.35 -0.31 0.96
N VAL A 19 -3.82 -0.78 -0.15
CA VAL A 19 -4.39 -1.94 -0.88
C VAL A 19 -4.32 -3.20 -0.02
N ASN A 20 -3.26 -3.42 0.75
CA ASN A 20 -3.16 -4.56 1.68
C ASN A 20 -4.21 -4.51 2.78
N GLU A 21 -4.43 -3.35 3.39
CA GLU A 21 -5.46 -3.19 4.41
C GLU A 21 -6.86 -3.48 3.85
N LEU A 22 -7.17 -2.92 2.68
CA LEU A 22 -8.45 -3.17 2.00
C LEU A 22 -8.65 -4.65 1.65
N LYS A 23 -7.62 -5.32 1.14
CA LYS A 23 -7.67 -6.77 0.88
C LYS A 23 -7.89 -7.58 2.16
N ALA A 24 -7.23 -7.20 3.26
CA ALA A 24 -7.40 -7.87 4.54
C ALA A 24 -8.84 -7.74 5.06
N GLN A 25 -9.41 -6.54 4.99
CA GLN A 25 -10.80 -6.30 5.37
C GLN A 25 -11.78 -7.07 4.47
N ALA A 26 -11.55 -7.11 3.16
CA ALA A 26 -12.38 -7.87 2.22
C ALA A 26 -12.37 -9.38 2.51
N ARG A 27 -11.19 -9.95 2.78
CA ARG A 27 -11.07 -11.35 3.19
C ARG A 27 -11.78 -11.64 4.51
N GLN A 28 -11.71 -10.72 5.49
CA GLN A 28 -12.44 -10.88 6.76
C GLN A 28 -13.97 -10.90 6.59
N ARG A 29 -14.49 -10.21 5.56
CA ARG A 29 -15.91 -10.27 5.19
C ARG A 29 -16.30 -11.55 4.46
N GLY A 30 -15.34 -12.42 4.16
CA GLY A 30 -15.56 -13.67 3.41
C GLY A 30 -15.64 -13.46 1.89
N GLU A 31 -15.18 -12.33 1.37
CA GLU A 31 -15.09 -12.09 -0.07
C GLU A 31 -13.96 -12.91 -0.69
N ASP A 32 -14.18 -13.44 -1.90
CA ASP A 32 -13.13 -14.05 -2.70
C ASP A 32 -12.33 -12.94 -3.40
N VAL A 33 -11.04 -12.83 -3.07
CA VAL A 33 -10.18 -11.70 -3.45
C VAL A 33 -9.00 -12.21 -4.28
N VAL A 34 -9.03 -11.89 -5.58
CA VAL A 34 -7.92 -12.12 -6.50
C VAL A 34 -7.10 -10.83 -6.65
N ASP A 35 -5.82 -10.92 -6.31
CA ASP A 35 -4.87 -9.80 -6.34
C ASP A 35 -3.90 -9.96 -7.51
N PHE A 36 -4.05 -9.13 -8.54
CA PHE A 36 -3.12 -9.02 -9.66
C PHE A 36 -2.03 -7.95 -9.44
N GLY A 37 -1.88 -7.46 -8.20
CA GLY A 37 -0.84 -6.53 -7.79
C GLY A 37 0.54 -7.17 -7.76
N MET A 38 1.43 -6.72 -6.86
CA MET A 38 2.81 -7.21 -6.81
C MET A 38 2.85 -8.74 -6.64
N GLY A 39 3.11 -9.43 -7.75
CA GLY A 39 3.52 -10.82 -7.78
C GLY A 39 4.98 -10.93 -7.37
N ASN A 40 5.34 -12.08 -6.79
CA ASN A 40 6.73 -12.54 -6.83
C ASN A 40 7.13 -12.85 -8.28
#